data_AF-A0A6V7PD15-F1
#
_entry.id   AF-A0A6V7PD15-F1
#
_cell.length_a   1.000
_cell.length_b   1.000
_cell.length_c   1.000
_cell.angle_alpha   90.00
_cell.angle_beta   90.00
_cell.angle_gamma   90.00
#
_symmetry.space_group_name_H-M   'P 1'
#
loop_
_entity.id
_entity.type
_entity.pdbx_description
1 polymer ?
#
loop_
_entity_poly.entity_id
_entity_poly.type
_entity_poly.pdbx_seq_one_letter_code
_entity_poly.pdbx_strand_id
1 'polypeptide(L)'
;MPLRTTGAVGSRSDGGGIGAASEDAVVIEFGKPGGEPSVITVNCPDQPGLGCDLCRTILEFGLCITRGDVSTDGQWCYVVFWVVPCSASLNIHWTSLKNRLLSVCPTCSIPFYVDSNRPAASQVYLLKLFSADRKGLLHDVTQVLCELELLIHRVKVSTTPDGRVIDLFFITDGMELLHTKKRQDETCELLNAALGPSVSCEILPAEGFQQGFSSLPPAVAEELFRPEFSDGETYSQSLSLDMKKLNKASVSFDNSLSPAHTLLQIHFVDQKGLLYDIMRTLKDCNIQINYGRFLSDTKGFREVDLFIQQTDRKKILDPQKQEVLSSRLRSEMLHPLRVMIVSRGPDTELLVANPVELSGKGRPRVFYDATRALKALGICIFSAEIGRQTASERQWEVYRFLLDESREFPLANSCGNRDQVVDRVRRTLMGWR
;
A
#
# COMPACT_ATOMS: atom_id res chain seq x y z
N MET A 1 63.68 -43.05 21.18
CA MET A 1 63.70 -43.17 22.65
C MET A 1 65.02 -42.63 23.17
N PRO A 2 65.11 -42.12 24.42
CA PRO A 2 64.01 -41.76 25.34
C PRO A 2 63.66 -40.26 25.14
N LEU A 3 62.97 -39.48 25.99
CA LEU A 3 62.16 -39.74 27.21
C LEU A 3 60.92 -38.80 27.21
N ARG A 4 60.52 -38.31 28.39
CA ARG A 4 59.47 -37.34 28.78
C ARG A 4 59.97 -36.64 30.09
N THR A 5 59.36 -35.69 30.81
CA THR A 5 57.99 -35.12 30.88
C THR A 5 57.99 -33.87 31.79
N THR A 6 57.16 -32.86 31.50
CA THR A 6 56.30 -31.99 32.37
C THR A 6 55.73 -30.90 31.43
N GLY A 7 54.49 -30.38 31.46
CA GLY A 7 53.44 -30.29 32.49
C GLY A 7 53.37 -28.85 33.01
N ALA A 8 52.29 -28.06 32.94
CA ALA A 8 50.93 -28.27 32.43
C ALA A 8 50.17 -26.91 32.25
N VAL A 9 48.84 -26.96 32.04
CA VAL A 9 47.82 -25.89 32.13
C VAL A 9 47.65 -24.95 30.92
N GLY A 10 46.46 -25.05 30.29
CA GLY A 10 46.09 -24.29 29.10
C GLY A 10 45.12 -23.12 29.33
N SER A 11 44.54 -22.66 28.24
CA SER A 11 43.30 -21.87 28.19
C SER A 11 42.65 -22.05 26.81
N ARG A 12 41.31 -22.16 26.79
CA ARG A 12 40.50 -22.17 25.57
C ARG A 12 40.37 -20.75 25.04
N SER A 13 40.32 -20.61 23.71
CA SER A 13 39.78 -19.42 23.05
C SER A 13 38.92 -19.88 21.87
N ASP A 14 37.75 -20.41 22.21
CA ASP A 14 36.66 -20.74 21.29
C ASP A 14 35.48 -19.84 21.66
N GLY A 15 34.79 -19.27 20.67
CA GLY A 15 33.62 -18.41 20.86
C GLY A 15 33.91 -16.90 20.86
N GLY A 16 33.88 -16.29 19.67
CA GLY A 16 33.77 -14.84 19.50
C GLY A 16 32.81 -14.51 18.36
N GLY A 17 31.74 -13.73 18.64
CA GLY A 17 30.92 -13.12 17.60
C GLY A 17 29.50 -13.66 17.36
N ILE A 18 28.73 -13.97 18.41
CA ILE A 18 27.25 -13.94 18.29
C ILE A 18 26.79 -12.52 18.63
N GLY A 19 26.18 -11.80 17.66
CA GLY A 19 25.50 -10.53 17.95
C GLY A 19 25.67 -9.36 16.97
N ALA A 20 25.76 -9.59 15.65
CA ALA A 20 25.88 -8.51 14.65
C ALA A 20 24.88 -8.61 13.46
N ALA A 21 23.86 -9.46 13.53
CA ALA A 21 23.10 -9.89 12.34
C ALA A 21 21.78 -9.12 12.04
N SER A 22 21.45 -8.05 12.76
CA SER A 22 20.13 -7.39 12.66
C SER A 22 20.14 -6.06 11.89
N GLU A 23 21.12 -5.18 12.12
CA GLU A 23 21.10 -3.83 11.53
C GLU A 23 21.46 -3.79 10.04
N ASP A 24 22.22 -4.78 9.55
CA ASP A 24 22.65 -4.90 8.15
C ASP A 24 21.60 -5.57 7.24
N ALA A 25 20.52 -6.11 7.81
CA ALA A 25 19.47 -6.78 7.03
C ALA A 25 18.69 -5.83 6.10
N VAL A 26 18.70 -4.52 6.39
CA VAL A 26 18.16 -3.46 5.52
C VAL A 26 19.15 -2.29 5.47
N VAL A 27 19.69 -2.02 4.27
CA VAL A 27 20.59 -0.90 3.99
C VAL A 27 19.87 0.08 3.06
N ILE A 28 19.98 1.38 3.35
CA ILE A 28 19.42 2.45 2.51
C ILE A 28 20.55 3.39 2.11
N GLU A 29 20.82 3.47 0.80
CA GLU A 29 21.77 4.40 0.20
C GLU A 29 21.01 5.56 -0.44
N PHE A 30 21.34 6.79 -0.06
CA PHE A 30 20.62 7.97 -0.56
C PHE A 30 21.15 8.41 -1.94
N GLY A 31 20.25 8.56 -2.90
CA GLY A 31 20.58 9.14 -4.21
C GLY A 31 21.02 10.61 -4.07
N LYS A 32 21.91 11.07 -4.96
CA LYS A 32 22.38 12.46 -4.91
C LYS A 32 21.24 13.46 -5.19
N PRO A 33 21.28 14.66 -4.57
CA PRO A 33 20.39 15.76 -4.94
C PRO A 33 20.62 16.12 -6.42
N GLY A 34 19.63 15.82 -7.26
CA GLY A 34 19.77 15.87 -8.73
C GLY A 34 18.91 14.85 -9.48
N GLY A 35 18.29 13.89 -8.79
CA GLY A 35 17.34 12.94 -9.38
C GLY A 35 17.87 11.51 -9.53
N GLU A 36 19.04 11.19 -8.96
CA GLU A 36 19.45 9.80 -8.77
C GLU A 36 18.48 9.11 -7.78
N PRO A 37 17.99 7.89 -8.05
CA PRO A 37 17.15 7.16 -7.11
C PRO A 37 17.95 6.71 -5.88
N SER A 38 17.31 6.71 -4.71
CA SER A 38 17.85 6.03 -3.53
C SER A 38 17.77 4.52 -3.71
N VAL A 39 18.69 3.76 -3.10
CA VAL A 39 18.73 2.30 -3.18
C VAL A 39 18.37 1.72 -1.82
N ILE A 40 17.44 0.76 -1.81
CA ILE A 40 17.07 -0.03 -0.63
C ILE A 40 17.52 -1.46 -0.90
N THR A 41 18.47 -1.95 -0.13
CA THR A 41 18.95 -3.33 -0.17
C THR A 41 18.43 -4.07 1.05
N VAL A 42 17.81 -5.23 0.84
CA VAL A 42 17.30 -6.13 1.87
C VAL A 42 17.99 -7.49 1.73
N ASN A 43 18.54 -7.99 2.83
CA ASN A 43 19.23 -9.28 2.90
C ASN A 43 18.79 -9.99 4.18
N CYS A 44 17.85 -10.92 4.06
CA CYS A 44 17.21 -11.57 5.20
C CYS A 44 16.69 -12.97 4.81
N PRO A 45 16.27 -13.80 5.79
CA PRO A 45 15.65 -15.08 5.47
C PRO A 45 14.40 -14.89 4.59
N ASP A 46 14.15 -15.84 3.71
CA ASP A 46 13.00 -15.78 2.80
C ASP A 46 11.72 -16.25 3.49
N GLN A 47 10.57 -15.69 3.09
CA GLN A 47 9.25 -16.17 3.46
C GLN A 47 8.22 -15.94 2.33
N PRO A 48 7.21 -16.81 2.17
CA PRO A 48 6.16 -16.62 1.19
C PRO A 48 5.51 -15.24 1.27
N GLY A 49 5.58 -14.48 0.19
CA GLY A 49 4.98 -13.14 0.09
C GLY A 49 5.85 -11.97 0.59
N LEU A 50 7.09 -12.20 1.04
CA LEU A 50 8.00 -11.15 1.51
C LEU A 50 8.14 -9.98 0.52
N GLY A 51 8.35 -10.28 -0.77
CA GLY A 51 8.43 -9.27 -1.82
C GLY A 51 7.19 -8.37 -1.94
N CYS A 52 6.00 -8.91 -1.67
CA CYS A 52 4.75 -8.14 -1.62
C CYS A 52 4.76 -7.17 -0.44
N ASP A 53 5.11 -7.64 0.77
CA ASP A 53 5.12 -6.81 1.98
C ASP A 53 6.22 -5.75 1.99
N LEU A 54 7.37 -6.01 1.36
CA LEU A 54 8.41 -5.00 1.10
C LEU A 54 7.89 -3.94 0.12
N CYS A 55 7.31 -4.33 -1.02
CA CYS A 55 6.73 -3.39 -1.99
C CYS A 55 5.59 -2.56 -1.40
N ARG A 56 4.75 -3.18 -0.56
CA ARG A 56 3.66 -2.52 0.17
C ARG A 56 4.21 -1.46 1.12
N THR A 57 5.22 -1.81 1.92
CA THR A 57 5.86 -0.88 2.88
C THR A 57 6.52 0.30 2.16
N ILE A 58 7.23 0.08 1.05
CA ILE A 58 7.80 1.17 0.25
C ILE A 58 6.70 2.10 -0.28
N LEU A 59 5.61 1.55 -0.80
CA LEU A 59 4.47 2.32 -1.32
C LEU A 59 3.72 3.09 -0.22
N GLU A 60 3.67 2.55 1.00
CA GLU A 60 3.08 3.16 2.21
C GLU A 60 3.79 4.48 2.58
N PHE A 61 5.13 4.51 2.48
CA PHE A 61 5.95 5.72 2.62
C PHE A 61 5.91 6.66 1.41
N GLY A 62 5.06 6.39 0.41
CA GLY A 62 4.89 7.25 -0.76
C GLY A 62 6.05 7.21 -1.76
N LEU A 63 6.89 6.18 -1.68
CA LEU A 63 7.95 5.91 -2.65
C LEU A 63 7.44 5.08 -3.83
N CYS A 64 8.05 5.32 -4.98
CA CYS A 64 7.81 4.66 -6.25
C CYS A 64 9.07 3.87 -6.61
N ILE A 65 8.97 2.55 -6.66
CA ILE A 65 10.06 1.66 -7.13
C ILE A 65 10.23 1.87 -8.64
N THR A 66 11.43 2.16 -9.12
CA THR A 66 11.76 2.40 -10.54
C THR A 66 12.56 1.27 -11.17
N ARG A 67 13.38 0.59 -10.36
CA ARG A 67 14.07 -0.66 -10.70
C ARG A 67 14.02 -1.60 -9.49
N GLY A 68 14.03 -2.90 -9.75
CA GLY A 68 14.20 -3.92 -8.72
C GLY A 68 14.98 -5.12 -9.25
N ASP A 69 15.83 -5.71 -8.42
CA ASP A 69 16.44 -7.02 -8.67
C ASP A 69 16.20 -7.89 -7.41
N VAL A 70 15.75 -9.13 -7.59
CA VAL A 70 15.35 -10.09 -6.56
C VAL A 70 16.05 -11.42 -6.82
N SER A 71 16.58 -12.05 -5.78
CA SER A 71 17.16 -13.40 -5.81
C SER A 71 16.87 -14.12 -4.50
N THR A 72 16.46 -15.39 -4.55
CA THR A 72 16.27 -16.25 -3.37
C THR A 72 16.60 -17.70 -3.66
N ASP A 73 17.22 -18.38 -2.68
CA ASP A 73 17.41 -19.83 -2.67
C ASP A 73 16.27 -20.58 -1.95
N GLY A 74 15.26 -19.85 -1.46
CA GLY A 74 14.12 -20.34 -0.69
C GLY A 74 14.39 -20.48 0.82
N GLN A 75 15.57 -20.07 1.30
CA GLN A 75 15.92 -19.90 2.72
C GLN A 75 16.38 -18.47 3.02
N TRP A 76 17.09 -17.84 2.07
CA TRP A 76 17.58 -16.47 2.14
C TRP A 76 17.23 -15.73 0.85
N CYS A 77 16.82 -14.48 1.01
CA CYS A 77 16.56 -13.57 -0.10
C CYS A 77 17.52 -12.38 -0.08
N TYR A 78 17.87 -11.93 -1.29
CA TYR A 78 18.58 -10.69 -1.55
C TYR A 78 17.74 -9.86 -2.52
N VAL A 79 17.34 -8.67 -2.10
CA VAL A 79 16.43 -7.79 -2.83
C VAL A 79 17.01 -6.40 -2.87
N VAL A 80 17.05 -5.78 -4.05
CA VAL A 80 17.50 -4.40 -4.25
C VAL A 80 16.41 -3.63 -4.97
N PHE A 81 15.97 -2.50 -4.40
CA PHE A 81 15.00 -1.60 -5.01
C PHE A 81 15.61 -0.21 -5.19
N TRP A 82 15.48 0.35 -6.38
CA TRP A 82 15.75 1.76 -6.65
C TRP A 82 14.44 2.52 -6.53
N VAL A 83 14.41 3.54 -5.67
CA VAL A 83 13.17 4.22 -5.27
C VAL A 83 13.30 5.74 -5.44
N VAL A 84 12.19 6.36 -5.84
CA VAL A 84 12.05 7.82 -5.92
C VAL A 84 10.76 8.26 -5.20
N PRO A 85 10.68 9.47 -4.63
CA PRO A 85 9.42 10.00 -4.12
C PRO A 85 8.36 10.07 -5.23
N CYS A 86 7.16 9.55 -4.99
CA CYS A 86 6.05 9.67 -5.96
C CYS A 86 5.54 11.12 -6.10
N SER A 87 5.96 12.04 -5.23
CA SER A 87 5.77 13.49 -5.33
C SER A 87 7.02 14.20 -4.84
N ALA A 88 7.43 15.28 -5.52
CA ALA A 88 8.59 16.08 -5.13
C ALA A 88 8.43 16.80 -3.77
N SER A 89 7.19 16.94 -3.30
CA SER A 89 6.84 17.59 -2.02
C SER A 89 6.82 16.65 -0.81
N LEU A 90 7.14 15.36 -0.99
CA LEU A 90 6.91 14.34 0.02
C LEU A 90 8.14 14.19 0.93
N ASN A 91 7.98 14.51 2.22
CA ASN A 91 9.01 14.28 3.22
C ASN A 91 9.01 12.81 3.65
N ILE A 92 10.17 12.15 3.63
CA ILE A 92 10.28 10.71 3.89
C ILE A 92 11.07 10.49 5.18
N HIS A 93 10.41 9.90 6.18
CA HIS A 93 11.04 9.45 7.42
C HIS A 93 11.83 8.16 7.20
N TRP A 94 12.98 8.26 6.53
CA TRP A 94 13.82 7.12 6.10
C TRP A 94 14.20 6.16 7.24
N THR A 95 14.42 6.67 8.46
CA THR A 95 14.67 5.83 9.64
C THR A 95 13.47 4.95 9.98
N SER A 96 12.25 5.49 9.90
CA SER A 96 11.03 4.70 10.15
C SER A 96 10.79 3.71 9.01
N LEU A 97 11.05 4.10 7.76
CA LEU A 97 11.02 3.17 6.63
C LEU A 97 11.99 1.99 6.83
N LYS A 98 13.24 2.23 7.25
CA LYS A 98 14.19 1.15 7.58
C LYS A 98 13.62 0.23 8.66
N ASN A 99 13.09 0.79 9.76
CA ASN A 99 12.50 0.01 10.85
C ASN A 99 11.27 -0.82 10.40
N ARG A 100 10.40 -0.24 9.57
CA ARG A 100 9.20 -0.91 9.01
C ARG A 100 9.55 -2.00 8.00
N LEU A 101 10.65 -1.86 7.26
CA LEU A 101 11.19 -2.91 6.39
C LEU A 101 11.81 -4.04 7.23
N LEU A 102 12.59 -3.70 8.27
CA LEU A 102 13.14 -4.68 9.21
C LEU A 102 12.05 -5.48 9.92
N SER A 103 10.95 -4.85 10.35
CA SER A 103 9.83 -5.55 11.00
C SER A 103 9.04 -6.49 10.07
N VAL A 104 9.25 -6.39 8.76
CA VAL A 104 8.67 -7.28 7.74
C VAL A 104 9.61 -8.45 7.40
N CYS A 105 10.91 -8.32 7.68
CA CYS A 105 11.90 -9.38 7.49
C CYS A 105 11.72 -10.49 8.54
N PRO A 106 11.78 -11.78 8.17
CA PRO A 106 11.81 -12.86 9.15
C PRO A 106 13.05 -12.78 10.04
N THR A 107 12.91 -13.15 11.32
CA THR A 107 14.07 -13.29 12.20
C THR A 107 14.71 -14.68 12.04
N CYS A 108 16.03 -14.76 12.22
CA CYS A 108 16.78 -16.02 12.21
C CYS A 108 16.57 -16.81 13.53
N SER A 109 15.32 -17.16 13.82
CA SER A 109 14.94 -17.84 15.06
C SER A 109 14.77 -19.34 14.86
N ILE A 110 15.46 -20.12 15.69
CA ILE A 110 15.37 -21.59 15.74
C ILE A 110 13.92 -21.99 16.08
N PRO A 111 13.32 -23.05 15.46
CA PRO A 111 11.88 -23.35 15.53
C PRO A 111 11.31 -23.81 16.89
N PHE A 112 11.93 -23.45 18.01
CA PHE A 112 11.48 -23.78 19.38
C PHE A 112 10.71 -22.66 20.09
N TYR A 113 10.50 -21.51 19.47
CA TYR A 113 9.55 -20.51 19.95
C TYR A 113 8.40 -20.37 18.95
N VAL A 114 7.29 -21.07 19.21
CA VAL A 114 6.00 -20.70 18.64
C VAL A 114 5.56 -19.44 19.34
N ASP A 115 5.96 -18.28 18.82
CA ASP A 115 5.44 -17.01 19.31
C ASP A 115 3.93 -16.95 19.01
N SER A 116 3.15 -17.41 19.99
CA SER A 116 1.70 -17.53 19.91
C SER A 116 1.01 -16.19 20.14
N ASN A 117 1.76 -15.09 20.14
CA ASN A 117 1.27 -13.72 20.09
C ASN A 117 0.59 -13.45 18.74
N ARG A 118 -0.63 -13.99 18.62
CA ARG A 118 -1.68 -13.43 17.77
C ARG A 118 -1.68 -11.91 18.00
N PRO A 119 -1.46 -11.07 16.97
CA PRO A 119 -1.34 -9.63 17.18
C PRO A 119 -2.54 -9.11 17.96
N ALA A 120 -2.28 -8.47 19.10
CA ALA A 120 -3.33 -7.76 19.81
C ALA A 120 -3.93 -6.72 18.86
N ALA A 121 -5.24 -6.51 18.90
CA ALA A 121 -5.84 -5.46 18.08
C ALA A 121 -5.28 -4.11 18.52
N SER A 122 -4.53 -3.44 17.63
CA SER A 122 -3.88 -2.17 17.95
C SER A 122 -4.91 -1.16 18.48
N GLN A 123 -4.59 -0.50 19.59
CA GLN A 123 -5.51 0.40 20.29
C GLN A 123 -6.00 1.50 19.33
N VAL A 124 -7.32 1.64 19.21
CA VAL A 124 -7.94 2.73 18.45
C VAL A 124 -8.01 3.97 19.34
N TYR A 125 -7.69 5.13 18.76
CA TYR A 125 -7.76 6.44 19.38
C TYR A 125 -8.76 7.32 18.63
N LEU A 126 -9.43 8.20 19.36
CA LEU A 126 -10.21 9.30 18.83
C LEU A 126 -9.35 10.57 18.89
N LEU A 127 -8.90 11.02 17.72
CA LEU A 127 -8.36 12.36 17.53
C LEU A 127 -9.53 13.30 17.20
N LYS A 128 -9.78 14.27 18.07
CA LYS A 128 -10.70 15.39 17.83
C LYS A 128 -9.89 16.58 17.36
N LEU A 129 -10.32 17.18 16.26
CA LEU A 129 -9.71 18.36 15.68
C LEU A 129 -10.76 19.47 15.56
N PHE A 130 -10.48 20.63 16.14
CA PHE A 130 -11.30 21.83 16.02
C PHE A 130 -10.55 22.83 15.14
N SER A 131 -11.14 23.27 14.04
CA SER A 131 -10.52 24.19 13.08
C SER A 131 -11.53 25.18 12.52
N ALA A 132 -11.06 26.26 11.89
CA ALA A 132 -11.87 26.98 10.90
C ALA A 132 -12.05 26.08 9.65
N ASP A 133 -13.22 26.15 9.01
CA ASP A 133 -13.46 25.40 7.75
C ASP A 133 -12.60 25.96 6.60
N ARG A 134 -12.11 25.07 5.73
CA ARG A 134 -11.52 25.44 4.44
C ARG A 134 -11.56 24.27 3.45
N LYS A 135 -11.79 24.58 2.17
CA LYS A 135 -11.73 23.59 1.07
C LYS A 135 -10.42 22.80 1.14
N GLY A 136 -10.53 21.48 1.33
CA GLY A 136 -9.39 20.57 1.41
C GLY A 136 -8.76 20.36 2.79
N LEU A 137 -9.33 20.90 3.88
CA LEU A 137 -8.86 20.69 5.26
C LEU A 137 -8.58 19.21 5.57
N LEU A 138 -9.54 18.33 5.25
CA LEU A 138 -9.41 16.88 5.50
C LEU A 138 -8.17 16.27 4.83
N HIS A 139 -7.78 16.73 3.64
CA HIS A 139 -6.56 16.23 3.00
C HIS A 139 -5.30 16.71 3.71
N ASP A 140 -5.27 17.95 4.19
CA ASP A 140 -4.13 18.50 4.92
C ASP A 140 -3.90 17.75 6.24
N VAL A 141 -4.98 17.46 6.97
CA VAL A 141 -4.95 16.59 8.16
C VAL A 141 -4.46 15.18 7.78
N THR A 142 -5.04 14.59 6.73
CA THR A 142 -4.67 13.26 6.23
C THR A 142 -3.19 13.19 5.85
N GLN A 143 -2.61 14.26 5.31
CA GLN A 143 -1.18 14.32 5.00
C GLN A 143 -0.34 14.18 6.27
N VAL A 144 -0.59 14.99 7.30
CA VAL A 144 0.14 14.94 8.58
C VAL A 144 -0.02 13.56 9.25
N LEU A 145 -1.25 13.01 9.26
CA LEU A 145 -1.51 11.68 9.81
C LEU A 145 -0.74 10.58 9.04
N CYS A 146 -0.66 10.67 7.71
CA CYS A 146 0.14 9.74 6.90
C CYS A 146 1.64 9.87 7.14
N GLU A 147 2.17 11.09 7.28
CA GLU A 147 3.58 11.36 7.60
C GLU A 147 3.94 10.82 8.99
N LEU A 148 2.97 10.78 9.92
CA LEU A 148 3.08 10.19 11.23
C LEU A 148 2.73 8.69 11.29
N GLU A 149 2.46 8.00 10.18
CA GLU A 149 2.03 6.59 10.17
C GLU A 149 0.75 6.29 10.99
N LEU A 150 -0.10 7.30 11.17
CA LEU A 150 -1.40 7.19 11.85
C LEU A 150 -2.47 6.78 10.82
N LEU A 151 -2.93 5.54 10.92
CA LEU A 151 -3.92 4.95 10.02
C LEU A 151 -5.32 5.39 10.43
N ILE A 152 -6.06 6.00 9.49
CA ILE A 152 -7.47 6.38 9.67
C ILE A 152 -8.36 5.15 9.43
N HIS A 153 -9.40 4.99 10.25
CA HIS A 153 -10.49 4.00 10.07
C HIS A 153 -11.84 4.65 9.77
N ARG A 154 -12.09 5.83 10.36
CA ARG A 154 -13.34 6.58 10.18
C ARG A 154 -13.11 8.06 10.44
N VAL A 155 -13.80 8.91 9.69
CA VAL A 155 -13.84 10.36 9.86
C VAL A 155 -15.29 10.83 9.87
N LYS A 156 -15.64 11.67 10.84
CA LYS A 156 -16.88 12.46 10.82
C LYS A 156 -16.51 13.93 10.86
N VAL A 157 -16.92 14.67 9.84
CA VAL A 157 -16.80 16.15 9.79
C VAL A 157 -18.11 16.70 10.34
N SER A 158 -18.05 17.77 11.13
CA SER A 158 -19.24 18.40 11.69
C SER A 158 -19.04 19.91 11.82
N THR A 159 -19.73 20.70 11.00
CA THR A 159 -19.68 22.16 11.05
C THR A 159 -20.57 22.68 12.20
N THR A 160 -20.01 23.51 13.07
CA THR A 160 -20.73 24.16 14.16
C THR A 160 -21.42 25.44 13.69
N PRO A 161 -22.48 25.93 14.39
CA PRO A 161 -23.24 27.11 13.95
C PRO A 161 -22.46 28.42 13.82
N ASP A 162 -21.25 28.48 14.39
CA ASP A 162 -20.30 29.59 14.30
C ASP A 162 -19.30 29.47 13.13
N GLY A 163 -19.48 28.49 12.24
CA GLY A 163 -18.65 28.30 11.04
C GLY A 163 -17.30 27.60 11.29
N ARG A 164 -17.08 27.06 12.50
CA ARG A 164 -15.96 26.14 12.76
C ARG A 164 -16.33 24.70 12.41
N VAL A 165 -15.32 23.84 12.36
CA VAL A 165 -15.45 22.42 12.09
C VAL A 165 -14.89 21.62 13.25
N ILE A 166 -15.61 20.56 13.63
CA ILE A 166 -15.18 19.52 14.55
C ILE A 166 -15.01 18.24 13.71
N ASP A 167 -13.77 17.86 13.46
CA ASP A 167 -13.45 16.60 12.80
C ASP A 167 -13.11 15.54 13.85
N LEU A 168 -13.74 14.37 13.73
CA LEU A 168 -13.55 13.22 14.61
C LEU A 168 -12.91 12.09 13.82
N PHE A 169 -11.61 11.88 14.03
CA PHE A 169 -10.81 10.83 13.40
C PHE A 169 -10.64 9.65 14.35
N PHE A 170 -11.08 8.47 13.91
CA PHE A 170 -10.77 7.21 14.58
C PHE A 170 -9.52 6.61 13.93
N ILE A 171 -8.43 6.53 14.69
CA ILE A 171 -7.08 6.22 14.18
C ILE A 171 -6.39 5.11 14.97
N THR A 172 -5.43 4.43 14.36
CA THR A 172 -4.46 3.53 15.01
C THR A 172 -3.04 3.95 14.64
N ASP A 173 -2.09 3.86 15.57
CA ASP A 173 -0.68 4.23 15.33
C ASP A 173 0.12 3.04 14.81
N GLY A 174 0.68 3.16 13.60
CA GLY A 174 1.56 2.16 13.01
C GLY A 174 2.89 1.96 13.74
N MET A 175 3.26 2.88 14.63
CA MET A 175 4.40 2.75 15.55
C MET A 175 4.00 2.21 16.94
N GLU A 176 2.71 2.07 17.23
CA GLU A 176 2.13 1.69 18.53
C GLU A 176 2.53 2.59 19.72
N LEU A 177 3.03 3.81 19.48
CA LEU A 177 3.53 4.76 20.49
C LEU A 177 2.48 5.77 20.98
N LEU A 178 1.31 5.88 20.34
CA LEU A 178 0.28 6.88 20.65
C LEU A 178 -0.38 6.72 22.04
N HIS A 179 -0.06 5.64 22.76
CA HIS A 179 -0.36 5.50 24.19
C HIS A 179 0.50 6.46 25.06
N THR A 180 1.62 6.94 24.53
CA THR A 180 2.52 7.87 25.24
C THR A 180 2.10 9.32 25.02
N LYS A 181 2.18 10.13 26.08
CA LYS A 181 1.87 11.57 25.98
C LYS A 181 2.79 12.28 24.98
N LYS A 182 4.09 11.94 24.95
CA LYS A 182 5.06 12.52 24.01
C LYS A 182 4.59 12.40 22.55
N ARG A 183 4.13 11.22 22.14
CA ARG A 183 3.63 10.98 20.77
C ARG A 183 2.35 11.75 20.47
N GLN A 184 1.48 11.93 21.46
CA GLN A 184 0.25 12.74 21.33
C GLN A 184 0.58 14.23 21.18
N ASP A 185 1.45 14.76 22.04
CA ASP A 185 1.92 16.14 22.01
C ASP A 185 2.58 16.45 20.65
N GLU A 186 3.53 15.61 20.19
CA GLU A 186 4.17 15.71 18.85
C GLU A 186 3.14 15.71 17.70
N THR A 187 2.11 14.85 17.78
CA THR A 187 1.05 14.77 16.77
C THR A 187 0.24 16.06 16.70
N CYS A 188 -0.15 16.61 17.85
CA CYS A 188 -0.91 17.86 17.91
C CYS A 188 -0.06 19.08 17.52
N GLU A 189 1.23 19.12 17.87
CA GLU A 189 2.15 20.17 17.44
C GLU A 189 2.28 20.24 15.91
N LEU A 190 2.45 19.08 15.24
CA LEU A 190 2.56 19.01 13.78
C LEU A 190 1.25 19.36 13.07
N LEU A 191 0.10 18.95 13.62
CA LEU A 191 -1.21 19.37 13.11
C LEU A 191 -1.39 20.89 13.23
N ASN A 192 -1.05 21.48 14.37
CA ASN A 192 -1.12 22.94 14.57
C ASN A 192 -0.16 23.69 13.63
N ALA A 193 1.05 23.18 13.40
CA ALA A 193 2.02 23.76 12.49
C ALA A 193 1.58 23.72 11.02
N ALA A 194 0.94 22.63 10.57
CA ALA A 194 0.48 22.46 9.19
C ALA A 194 -0.84 23.21 8.88
N LEU A 195 -1.71 23.36 9.88
CA LEU A 195 -3.08 23.86 9.69
C LEU A 195 -3.24 25.33 10.11
N GLY A 196 -2.49 25.78 11.12
CA GLY A 196 -2.46 27.17 11.59
C GLY A 196 -2.85 27.33 13.08
N PRO A 197 -2.67 28.55 13.63
CA PRO A 197 -2.75 28.80 15.08
C PRO A 197 -4.16 28.75 15.69
N SER A 198 -5.21 28.56 14.88
CA SER A 198 -6.61 28.46 15.33
C SER A 198 -7.08 27.02 15.51
N VAL A 199 -6.18 26.05 15.44
CA VAL A 199 -6.48 24.63 15.61
C VAL A 199 -6.35 24.21 17.07
N SER A 200 -7.28 23.37 17.52
CA SER A 200 -7.18 22.62 18.78
C SER A 200 -7.28 21.13 18.49
N CYS A 201 -6.45 20.36 19.19
CA CYS A 201 -6.24 18.93 18.97
C CYS A 201 -6.30 18.20 20.32
N GLU A 202 -7.12 17.14 20.39
CA GLU A 202 -7.27 16.29 21.57
C GLU A 202 -7.25 14.82 21.13
N ILE A 203 -6.44 13.99 21.78
CA ILE A 203 -6.32 12.56 21.47
C ILE A 203 -6.75 11.76 22.71
N LEU A 204 -7.74 10.88 22.54
CA LEU A 204 -8.28 10.03 23.60
C LEU A 204 -8.29 8.56 23.16
N PRO A 205 -8.16 7.58 24.07
CA PRO A 205 -8.48 6.18 23.76
C PRO A 205 -9.94 6.04 23.32
N ALA A 206 -10.20 5.33 22.23
CA ALA A 206 -11.56 5.09 21.72
C ALA A 206 -12.13 3.79 22.33
N GLU A 207 -12.45 3.83 23.62
CA GLU A 207 -13.09 2.71 24.32
C GLU A 207 -14.41 2.31 23.65
N GLY A 208 -14.59 1.00 23.43
CA GLY A 208 -15.80 0.46 22.79
C GLY A 208 -15.96 0.78 21.30
N PHE A 209 -14.93 1.28 20.60
CA PHE A 209 -14.99 1.46 19.15
C PHE A 209 -15.21 0.11 18.44
N GLN A 210 -16.42 -0.09 17.94
CA GLN A 210 -16.70 -1.12 16.94
C GLN A 210 -16.52 -0.51 15.55
N GLN A 211 -15.81 -1.21 14.67
CA GLN A 211 -15.67 -0.82 13.26
C GLN A 211 -16.99 -1.04 12.51
N GLY A 212 -17.96 -0.15 12.76
CA GLY A 212 -19.25 -0.14 12.11
C GLY A 212 -19.13 0.39 10.69
N PHE A 213 -19.05 -0.52 9.73
CA PHE A 213 -19.23 -0.22 8.31
C PHE A 213 -20.70 -0.42 7.95
N SER A 214 -21.35 0.63 7.43
CA SER A 214 -22.71 0.50 6.92
C SER A 214 -22.69 -0.36 5.64
N SER A 215 -23.58 -1.35 5.54
CA SER A 215 -23.62 -2.25 4.38
C SER A 215 -23.92 -1.47 3.09
N LEU A 216 -23.27 -1.86 2.00
CA LEU A 216 -23.60 -1.34 0.67
C LEU A 216 -24.96 -1.91 0.22
N PRO A 217 -25.80 -1.12 -0.47
CA PRO A 217 -26.98 -1.65 -1.16
C PRO A 217 -26.60 -2.79 -2.13
N PRO A 218 -27.40 -3.87 -2.28
CA PRO A 218 -27.02 -5.03 -3.08
C PRO A 218 -26.58 -4.69 -4.52
N ALA A 219 -27.36 -3.88 -5.25
CA ALA A 219 -27.01 -3.46 -6.61
C ALA A 219 -25.69 -2.69 -6.68
N VAL A 220 -25.39 -1.85 -5.68
CA VAL A 220 -24.13 -1.10 -5.57
C VAL A 220 -22.96 -2.05 -5.31
N ALA A 221 -23.15 -3.09 -4.50
CA ALA A 221 -22.13 -4.12 -4.26
C ALA A 221 -21.89 -4.98 -5.50
N GLU A 222 -22.95 -5.42 -6.19
CA GLU A 222 -22.87 -6.22 -7.43
C GLU A 222 -22.15 -5.47 -8.57
N GLU A 223 -22.29 -4.15 -8.65
CA GLU A 223 -21.56 -3.31 -9.59
C GLU A 223 -20.10 -3.09 -9.14
N LEU A 224 -19.89 -2.71 -7.87
CA LEU A 224 -18.55 -2.38 -7.35
C LEU A 224 -17.59 -3.58 -7.35
N PHE A 225 -18.10 -4.79 -7.09
CA PHE A 225 -17.30 -6.02 -7.00
C PHE A 225 -17.43 -6.95 -8.21
N ARG A 226 -17.97 -6.45 -9.34
CA ARG A 226 -18.18 -7.24 -10.55
C ARG A 226 -16.87 -7.91 -11.02
N PRO A 227 -16.83 -9.24 -11.19
CA PRO A 227 -15.67 -9.95 -11.73
C PRO A 227 -15.50 -9.67 -13.23
N GLU A 228 -14.75 -8.60 -13.53
CA GLU A 228 -14.37 -8.15 -14.88
C GLU A 228 -15.51 -7.75 -15.82
N PHE A 229 -15.12 -7.00 -16.85
CA PHE A 229 -16.02 -6.41 -17.83
C PHE A 229 -15.72 -7.00 -19.21
N SER A 230 -16.75 -7.14 -20.04
CA SER A 230 -16.56 -7.20 -21.49
C SER A 230 -15.93 -5.89 -22.00
N ASP A 231 -15.26 -5.92 -23.15
CA ASP A 231 -14.50 -4.80 -23.76
C ASP A 231 -15.30 -3.50 -24.08
N GLY A 232 -16.54 -3.37 -23.58
CA GLY A 232 -17.51 -2.31 -23.89
C GLY A 232 -17.83 -1.32 -22.76
N GLU A 233 -16.99 -1.19 -21.72
CA GLU A 233 -17.18 -0.10 -20.74
C GLU A 233 -17.08 1.27 -21.42
N THR A 234 -18.13 2.09 -21.25
CA THR A 234 -18.15 3.48 -21.72
C THR A 234 -17.37 4.37 -20.75
N TYR A 235 -16.04 4.26 -20.77
CA TYR A 235 -15.18 5.19 -20.05
C TYR A 235 -15.34 6.61 -20.59
N SER A 236 -15.07 7.61 -19.74
CA SER A 236 -14.91 8.99 -20.20
C SER A 236 -13.86 9.08 -21.32
N GLN A 237 -14.00 10.06 -22.21
CA GLN A 237 -13.12 10.16 -23.39
C GLN A 237 -11.63 10.24 -23.01
N SER A 238 -11.30 10.84 -21.86
CA SER A 238 -9.94 10.90 -21.30
C SER A 238 -9.42 9.53 -20.90
N LEU A 239 -10.15 8.80 -20.05
CA LEU A 239 -9.81 7.43 -19.63
C LEU A 239 -9.71 6.47 -20.82
N SER A 240 -10.50 6.66 -21.88
CA SER A 240 -10.45 5.80 -23.07
C SER A 240 -9.06 5.73 -23.73
N LEU A 241 -8.24 6.77 -23.61
CA LEU A 241 -6.87 6.80 -24.15
C LEU A 241 -5.90 6.04 -23.24
N ASP A 242 -6.00 6.24 -21.93
CA ASP A 242 -5.20 5.55 -20.92
C ASP A 242 -5.48 4.03 -20.97
N MET A 243 -6.77 3.65 -21.04
CA MET A 243 -7.20 2.25 -21.19
C MET A 243 -6.73 1.64 -22.52
N LYS A 244 -6.77 2.38 -23.65
CA LYS A 244 -6.16 1.93 -24.92
C LYS A 244 -4.64 1.76 -24.85
N LYS A 245 -3.94 2.47 -23.95
CA LYS A 245 -2.51 2.24 -23.69
C LYS A 245 -2.30 0.99 -22.84
N LEU A 246 -3.09 0.81 -21.77
CA LEU A 246 -3.03 -0.37 -20.90
C LEU A 246 -3.38 -1.67 -21.65
N ASN A 247 -4.33 -1.65 -22.59
CA ASN A 247 -4.67 -2.81 -23.43
C ASN A 247 -3.55 -3.26 -24.38
N LYS A 248 -2.43 -2.51 -24.50
CA LYS A 248 -1.22 -2.96 -25.21
C LYS A 248 -0.25 -3.76 -24.33
N ALA A 249 -0.59 -3.98 -23.06
CA ALA A 249 0.23 -4.77 -22.18
C ALA A 249 0.27 -6.25 -22.58
N SER A 250 1.42 -6.88 -22.40
CA SER A 250 1.62 -8.30 -22.66
C SER A 250 2.06 -9.03 -21.40
N VAL A 251 1.54 -10.24 -21.25
CA VAL A 251 1.97 -11.22 -20.25
C VAL A 251 2.28 -12.49 -21.03
N SER A 252 3.50 -13.00 -20.93
CA SER A 252 3.99 -14.17 -21.65
C SER A 252 4.81 -15.09 -20.76
N PHE A 253 4.85 -16.36 -21.11
CA PHE A 253 5.57 -17.40 -20.38
C PHE A 253 6.59 -18.07 -21.29
N ASP A 254 7.83 -18.21 -20.82
CA ASP A 254 8.83 -19.04 -21.45
C ASP A 254 9.28 -20.17 -20.51
N ASN A 255 9.43 -21.36 -21.09
CA ASN A 255 9.87 -22.56 -20.41
C ASN A 255 11.18 -23.11 -21.01
N SER A 256 11.86 -22.38 -21.89
CA SER A 256 13.13 -22.77 -22.50
C SER A 256 14.36 -22.24 -21.75
N LEU A 257 14.32 -20.99 -21.26
CA LEU A 257 15.47 -20.31 -20.65
C LEU A 257 15.93 -20.85 -19.28
N SER A 258 15.14 -21.70 -18.61
CA SER A 258 15.56 -22.36 -17.36
C SER A 258 15.03 -23.80 -17.28
N PRO A 259 15.85 -24.79 -16.88
CA PRO A 259 15.37 -26.16 -16.71
C PRO A 259 14.42 -26.31 -15.50
N ALA A 260 14.53 -25.43 -14.49
CA ALA A 260 13.83 -25.56 -13.20
C ALA A 260 12.70 -24.53 -12.99
N HIS A 261 12.66 -23.44 -13.75
CA HIS A 261 11.71 -22.33 -13.55
C HIS A 261 10.96 -22.01 -14.83
N THR A 262 9.76 -21.44 -14.71
CA THR A 262 9.06 -20.77 -15.81
C THR A 262 9.43 -19.30 -15.76
N LEU A 263 9.88 -18.71 -16.86
CA LEU A 263 10.03 -17.26 -16.96
C LEU A 263 8.66 -16.65 -17.25
N LEU A 264 8.19 -15.78 -16.37
CA LEU A 264 7.02 -14.91 -16.56
C LEU A 264 7.55 -13.53 -16.95
N GLN A 265 7.17 -13.06 -18.14
CA GLN A 265 7.51 -11.73 -18.63
C GLN A 265 6.25 -10.88 -18.68
N ILE A 266 6.32 -9.69 -18.07
CA ILE A 266 5.22 -8.72 -18.02
C ILE A 266 5.74 -7.41 -18.59
N HIS A 267 5.09 -6.93 -19.64
CA HIS A 267 5.30 -5.59 -20.19
C HIS A 267 4.01 -4.79 -20.03
N PHE A 268 3.96 -3.87 -19.06
CA PHE A 268 2.76 -3.12 -18.66
C PHE A 268 3.03 -1.61 -18.62
N VAL A 269 1.99 -0.78 -18.66
CA VAL A 269 2.13 0.68 -18.54
C VAL A 269 2.62 1.06 -17.14
N ASP A 270 3.55 2.02 -17.04
CA ASP A 270 3.99 2.51 -15.73
C ASP A 270 2.82 3.16 -14.96
N GLN A 271 2.62 2.69 -13.73
CA GLN A 271 1.63 3.21 -12.79
C GLN A 271 2.11 3.02 -11.36
N LYS A 272 1.67 3.91 -10.47
CA LYS A 272 1.96 3.89 -9.04
C LYS A 272 1.63 2.51 -8.46
N GLY A 273 2.58 1.87 -7.79
CA GLY A 273 2.35 0.59 -7.10
C GLY A 273 2.26 -0.65 -7.98
N LEU A 274 2.50 -0.57 -9.30
CA LEU A 274 2.43 -1.72 -10.22
C LEU A 274 3.17 -2.98 -9.70
N LEU A 275 4.37 -2.82 -9.16
CA LEU A 275 5.15 -3.94 -8.63
C LEU A 275 4.50 -4.59 -7.40
N TYR A 276 3.86 -3.78 -6.53
CA TYR A 276 3.06 -4.31 -5.42
C TYR A 276 1.86 -5.09 -5.97
N ASP A 277 1.12 -4.56 -6.95
CA ASP A 277 -0.06 -5.22 -7.51
C ASP A 277 0.30 -6.57 -8.19
N ILE A 278 1.45 -6.65 -8.87
CA ILE A 278 2.02 -7.91 -9.42
C ILE A 278 2.40 -8.88 -8.30
N MET A 279 3.23 -8.44 -7.34
CA MET A 279 3.74 -9.29 -6.25
C MET A 279 2.60 -9.84 -5.37
N ARG A 280 1.57 -9.01 -5.12
CA ARG A 280 0.33 -9.38 -4.43
C ARG A 280 -0.43 -10.45 -5.18
N THR A 281 -0.60 -10.28 -6.49
CA THR A 281 -1.33 -11.24 -7.33
C THR A 281 -0.61 -12.60 -7.37
N LEU A 282 0.72 -12.59 -7.46
CA LEU A 282 1.53 -13.82 -7.39
C LEU A 282 1.45 -14.49 -6.00
N LYS A 283 1.46 -13.70 -4.92
CA LYS A 283 1.25 -14.16 -3.54
C LYS A 283 -0.13 -14.82 -3.36
N ASP A 284 -1.20 -14.15 -3.79
CA ASP A 284 -2.58 -14.68 -3.75
C ASP A 284 -2.75 -15.97 -4.58
N CYS A 285 -2.03 -16.09 -5.71
CA CYS A 285 -1.98 -17.30 -6.55
C CYS A 285 -1.01 -18.38 -6.04
N ASN A 286 -0.34 -18.19 -4.89
CA ASN A 286 0.66 -19.10 -4.32
C ASN A 286 1.84 -19.41 -5.28
N ILE A 287 2.26 -18.42 -6.07
CA ILE A 287 3.40 -18.52 -6.99
C ILE A 287 4.67 -18.06 -6.28
N GLN A 288 5.71 -18.90 -6.32
CA GLN A 288 7.04 -18.58 -5.78
C GLN A 288 7.87 -17.87 -6.86
N ILE A 289 8.68 -16.89 -6.44
CA ILE A 289 9.59 -16.13 -7.31
C ILE A 289 11.01 -16.40 -6.82
N ASN A 290 11.85 -17.03 -7.64
CA ASN A 290 13.23 -17.35 -7.29
C ASN A 290 14.20 -16.25 -7.73
N TYR A 291 13.95 -15.67 -8.91
CA TYR A 291 14.70 -14.53 -9.42
C TYR A 291 13.71 -13.55 -10.05
N GLY A 292 13.97 -12.26 -9.88
CA GLY A 292 13.14 -11.21 -10.47
C GLY A 292 13.99 -10.03 -10.91
N ARG A 293 13.66 -9.48 -12.08
CA ARG A 293 14.16 -8.19 -12.54
C ARG A 293 12.98 -7.31 -12.91
N PHE A 294 13.07 -6.05 -12.52
CA PHE A 294 12.08 -5.02 -12.75
C PHE A 294 12.79 -3.79 -13.31
N LEU A 295 12.42 -3.37 -14.52
CA LEU A 295 13.01 -2.22 -15.21
C LEU A 295 11.90 -1.28 -15.67
N SER A 296 12.04 0.01 -15.36
CA SER A 296 11.26 1.05 -16.03
C SER A 296 11.92 1.40 -17.36
N ASP A 297 11.12 1.42 -18.44
CA ASP A 297 11.58 1.93 -19.73
C ASP A 297 11.49 3.47 -19.78
N THR A 298 12.00 4.07 -20.86
CA THR A 298 11.96 5.52 -21.10
C THR A 298 10.70 6.00 -21.82
N LYS A 299 9.75 5.10 -22.14
CA LYS A 299 8.51 5.37 -22.90
C LYS A 299 7.24 5.23 -22.03
N GLY A 300 7.40 5.01 -20.73
CA GLY A 300 6.32 4.89 -19.75
C GLY A 300 5.64 3.51 -19.78
N PHE A 301 6.40 2.47 -20.06
CA PHE A 301 6.12 1.07 -19.78
C PHE A 301 7.15 0.51 -18.80
N ARG A 302 6.86 -0.64 -18.21
CA ARG A 302 7.77 -1.38 -17.35
C ARG A 302 7.84 -2.83 -17.79
N GLU A 303 9.05 -3.35 -17.77
CA GLU A 303 9.39 -4.73 -18.09
C GLU A 303 9.71 -5.45 -16.77
N VAL A 304 9.06 -6.59 -16.55
CA VAL A 304 9.21 -7.40 -15.34
C VAL A 304 9.44 -8.85 -15.77
N ASP A 305 10.66 -9.35 -15.51
CA ASP A 305 11.08 -10.71 -15.78
C ASP A 305 11.15 -11.47 -14.45
N LEU A 306 10.29 -12.47 -14.25
CA LEU A 306 10.24 -13.26 -13.01
C LEU A 306 10.43 -14.75 -13.32
N PHE A 307 11.47 -15.36 -12.76
CA PHE A 307 11.61 -16.81 -12.75
C PHE A 307 10.78 -17.40 -11.62
N ILE A 308 9.67 -18.04 -11.98
CA ILE A 308 8.62 -18.49 -11.08
C ILE A 308 8.46 -20.01 -11.02
N GLN A 309 7.94 -20.48 -9.89
CA GLN A 309 7.59 -21.86 -9.62
C GLN A 309 6.21 -21.97 -8.93
N GLN A 310 5.59 -23.14 -9.07
CA GLN A 310 4.46 -23.56 -8.24
C GLN A 310 4.93 -23.94 -6.81
N THR A 311 3.99 -24.06 -5.87
CA THR A 311 4.28 -24.50 -4.48
C THR A 311 4.97 -25.86 -4.37
N ASP A 312 4.83 -26.74 -5.36
CA ASP A 312 5.52 -28.03 -5.44
C ASP A 312 6.93 -27.93 -6.08
N ARG A 313 7.44 -26.70 -6.22
CA ARG A 313 8.74 -26.34 -6.84
C ARG A 313 8.89 -26.78 -8.30
N LYS A 314 7.77 -26.95 -9.02
CA LYS A 314 7.76 -27.24 -10.46
C LYS A 314 7.43 -26.02 -11.29
N LYS A 315 7.77 -26.14 -12.58
CA LYS A 315 7.41 -25.20 -13.64
C LYS A 315 5.92 -25.22 -13.93
N ILE A 316 5.37 -24.07 -14.28
CA ILE A 316 3.98 -23.94 -14.77
C ILE A 316 3.99 -24.37 -16.24
N LEU A 317 3.93 -25.67 -16.51
CA LEU A 317 3.92 -26.22 -17.87
C LEU A 317 2.51 -26.28 -18.49
N ASP A 318 1.47 -26.24 -17.65
CA ASP A 318 0.07 -26.35 -18.05
C ASP A 318 -0.43 -25.00 -18.65
N PRO A 319 -0.81 -24.97 -19.94
CA PRO A 319 -1.29 -23.74 -20.58
C PRO A 319 -2.55 -23.16 -19.94
N GLN A 320 -3.42 -23.99 -19.33
CA GLN A 320 -4.63 -23.48 -18.67
C GLN A 320 -4.26 -22.70 -17.40
N LYS A 321 -3.28 -23.19 -16.63
CA LYS A 321 -2.76 -22.46 -15.45
C LYS A 321 -2.03 -21.18 -15.84
N GLN A 322 -1.29 -21.20 -16.94
CA GLN A 322 -0.67 -19.99 -17.50
C GLN A 322 -1.73 -18.95 -17.87
N GLU A 323 -2.79 -19.33 -18.60
CA GLU A 323 -3.82 -18.36 -19.00
C GLU A 323 -4.65 -17.85 -17.82
N VAL A 324 -4.99 -18.69 -16.83
CA VAL A 324 -5.66 -18.23 -15.60
C VAL A 324 -4.80 -17.22 -14.84
N LEU A 325 -3.50 -17.49 -14.66
CA LEU A 325 -2.57 -16.55 -14.02
C LEU A 325 -2.40 -15.26 -14.85
N SER A 326 -2.34 -15.39 -16.17
CA SER A 326 -2.24 -14.28 -17.11
C SER A 326 -3.45 -13.36 -17.08
N SER A 327 -4.65 -13.92 -17.17
CA SER A 327 -5.92 -13.18 -17.07
C SER A 327 -6.00 -12.46 -15.73
N ARG A 328 -5.65 -13.15 -14.62
CA ARG A 328 -5.68 -12.54 -13.30
C ARG A 328 -4.67 -11.39 -13.17
N LEU A 329 -3.43 -11.57 -13.62
CA LEU A 329 -2.44 -10.50 -13.65
C LEU A 329 -2.92 -9.31 -14.50
N ARG A 330 -3.42 -9.54 -15.71
CA ARG A 330 -3.95 -8.47 -16.57
C ARG A 330 -5.08 -7.70 -15.88
N SER A 331 -6.05 -8.37 -15.28
CA SER A 331 -7.17 -7.75 -14.54
C SER A 331 -6.70 -6.90 -13.35
N GLU A 332 -5.83 -7.46 -12.50
CA GLU A 332 -5.34 -6.77 -11.31
C GLU A 332 -4.42 -5.58 -11.66
N MET A 333 -3.70 -5.63 -12.79
CA MET A 333 -2.92 -4.49 -13.28
C MET A 333 -3.79 -3.45 -14.01
N LEU A 334 -4.84 -3.88 -14.74
CA LEU A 334 -5.76 -2.99 -15.46
C LEU A 334 -6.64 -2.19 -14.50
N HIS A 335 -7.14 -2.87 -13.46
CA HIS A 335 -7.97 -2.29 -12.42
C HIS A 335 -7.50 -2.79 -11.04
N PRO A 336 -6.42 -2.25 -10.44
CA PRO A 336 -6.00 -2.65 -9.09
C PRO A 336 -6.92 -2.09 -7.99
N LEU A 337 -7.76 -1.10 -8.33
CA LEU A 337 -8.80 -0.51 -7.48
C LEU A 337 -10.07 -0.33 -8.31
N ARG A 338 -11.24 -0.42 -7.68
CA ARG A 338 -12.52 -0.03 -8.29
C ARG A 338 -12.90 1.36 -7.75
N VAL A 339 -13.37 2.25 -8.62
CA VAL A 339 -13.80 3.62 -8.26
C VAL A 339 -15.16 3.87 -8.91
N MET A 340 -16.15 4.22 -8.10
CA MET A 340 -17.54 4.44 -8.51
C MET A 340 -18.16 5.58 -7.70
N ILE A 341 -19.13 6.29 -8.27
CA ILE A 341 -19.85 7.37 -7.59
C ILE A 341 -21.35 7.08 -7.65
N VAL A 342 -22.00 6.98 -6.49
CA VAL A 342 -23.41 6.57 -6.35
C VAL A 342 -24.24 7.68 -5.69
N SER A 343 -25.56 7.57 -5.78
CA SER A 343 -26.48 8.47 -5.08
C SER A 343 -27.10 7.75 -3.89
N ARG A 344 -27.15 8.42 -2.75
CA ARG A 344 -27.71 7.93 -1.50
C ARG A 344 -28.84 8.86 -1.06
N GLY A 345 -30.02 8.67 -1.68
CA GLY A 345 -31.13 9.61 -1.50
C GLY A 345 -30.76 10.97 -2.12
N PRO A 346 -30.76 12.08 -1.36
CA PRO A 346 -30.36 13.40 -1.86
C PRO A 346 -28.83 13.55 -2.00
N ASP A 347 -28.04 12.72 -1.31
CA ASP A 347 -26.59 12.91 -1.21
C ASP A 347 -25.81 12.10 -2.26
N THR A 348 -24.59 12.54 -2.59
CA THR A 348 -23.67 11.79 -3.45
C THR A 348 -22.55 11.14 -2.63
N GLU A 349 -22.29 9.85 -2.86
CA GLU A 349 -21.15 9.12 -2.27
C GLU A 349 -20.14 8.66 -3.32
N LEU A 350 -18.85 8.91 -3.06
CA LEU A 350 -17.74 8.26 -3.76
C LEU A 350 -17.36 6.97 -3.04
N LEU A 351 -17.24 5.89 -3.80
CA LEU A 351 -16.80 4.57 -3.35
C LEU A 351 -15.47 4.23 -4.02
N VAL A 352 -14.46 3.84 -3.23
CA VAL A 352 -13.24 3.21 -3.72
C VAL A 352 -13.12 1.83 -3.07
N ALA A 353 -13.08 0.76 -3.87
CA ALA A 353 -12.82 -0.58 -3.35
C ALA A 353 -11.38 -0.99 -3.64
N ASN A 354 -10.68 -1.37 -2.57
CA ASN A 354 -9.29 -1.78 -2.55
C ASN A 354 -9.21 -3.28 -2.24
N PRO A 355 -8.66 -4.11 -3.13
CA PRO A 355 -8.58 -5.53 -2.88
C PRO A 355 -7.54 -5.83 -1.79
N VAL A 356 -7.93 -6.67 -0.83
CA VAL A 356 -7.15 -7.00 0.36
C VAL A 356 -6.44 -8.34 0.15
N GLU A 357 -5.16 -8.39 0.52
CA GLU A 357 -4.36 -9.61 0.61
C GLU A 357 -4.96 -10.63 1.58
N LEU A 358 -4.51 -11.89 1.46
CA LEU A 358 -4.66 -12.91 2.52
C LEU A 358 -4.09 -12.45 3.89
N SER A 359 -3.12 -11.52 3.91
CA SER A 359 -2.58 -10.89 5.13
C SER A 359 -3.55 -9.91 5.82
N GLY A 360 -4.70 -9.63 5.19
CA GLY A 360 -5.67 -8.65 5.69
C GLY A 360 -5.25 -7.20 5.46
N LYS A 361 -4.32 -6.92 4.54
CA LYS A 361 -3.87 -5.55 4.17
C LYS A 361 -4.19 -5.24 2.71
N GLY A 362 -4.69 -4.04 2.42
CA GLY A 362 -4.92 -3.55 1.06
C GLY A 362 -3.75 -2.73 0.50
N ARG A 363 -3.91 -2.23 -0.73
CA ARG A 363 -2.99 -1.25 -1.33
C ARG A 363 -2.95 0.02 -0.46
N PRO A 364 -1.80 0.51 -0.01
CA PRO A 364 -1.72 1.63 0.94
C PRO A 364 -1.99 2.99 0.29
N ARG A 365 -2.20 4.00 1.13
CA ARG A 365 -2.41 5.43 0.76
C ARG A 365 -3.68 5.75 -0.06
N VAL A 366 -4.62 4.82 -0.23
CA VAL A 366 -5.86 5.04 -0.99
C VAL A 366 -6.68 6.22 -0.43
N PHE A 367 -6.86 6.31 0.90
CA PHE A 367 -7.55 7.45 1.53
C PHE A 367 -6.83 8.80 1.28
N TYR A 368 -5.50 8.80 1.35
CA TYR A 368 -4.67 9.99 1.04
C TYR A 368 -4.82 10.43 -0.42
N ASP A 369 -4.75 9.50 -1.37
CA ASP A 369 -4.88 9.82 -2.79
C ASP A 369 -6.31 10.27 -3.16
N ALA A 370 -7.34 9.66 -2.58
CA ALA A 370 -8.74 10.03 -2.78
C ALA A 370 -9.03 11.43 -2.24
N THR A 371 -8.62 11.74 -0.99
CA THR A 371 -8.76 13.09 -0.42
C THR A 371 -7.96 14.13 -1.21
N ARG A 372 -6.79 13.78 -1.74
CA ARG A 372 -5.99 14.66 -2.62
C ARG A 372 -6.71 14.98 -3.93
N ALA A 373 -7.32 13.96 -4.55
CA ALA A 373 -8.08 14.12 -5.79
C ALA A 373 -9.29 15.03 -5.59
N LEU A 374 -10.05 14.82 -4.51
CA LEU A 374 -11.23 15.62 -4.15
C LEU A 374 -10.84 17.07 -3.78
N LYS A 375 -9.75 17.28 -3.02
CA LYS A 375 -9.18 18.61 -2.79
C LYS A 375 -8.81 19.32 -4.10
N ALA A 376 -8.21 18.61 -5.06
CA ALA A 376 -7.84 19.17 -6.36
C ALA A 376 -9.05 19.54 -7.24
N LEU A 377 -10.23 18.95 -7.00
CA LEU A 377 -11.50 19.34 -7.62
C LEU A 377 -12.26 20.40 -6.81
N GLY A 378 -11.78 20.78 -5.62
CA GLY A 378 -12.47 21.71 -4.72
C GLY A 378 -13.73 21.12 -4.04
N ILE A 379 -13.86 19.79 -4.03
CA ILE A 379 -15.02 19.07 -3.44
C ILE A 379 -14.75 18.81 -1.96
N CYS A 380 -15.71 19.19 -1.11
CA CYS A 380 -15.66 18.93 0.32
C CYS A 380 -16.21 17.52 0.66
N ILE A 381 -15.75 16.97 1.79
CA ILE A 381 -16.08 15.62 2.26
C ILE A 381 -16.75 15.78 3.63
N PHE A 382 -18.00 15.37 3.77
CA PHE A 382 -18.77 15.49 5.02
C PHE A 382 -18.53 14.32 5.98
N SER A 383 -18.24 13.13 5.46
CA SER A 383 -17.76 12.01 6.28
C SER A 383 -17.02 11.00 5.43
N ALA A 384 -16.19 10.20 6.07
CA ALA A 384 -15.54 9.09 5.40
C ALA A 384 -15.49 7.84 6.28
N GLU A 385 -15.81 6.68 5.72
CA GLU A 385 -15.82 5.40 6.44
C GLU A 385 -14.98 4.37 5.68
N ILE A 386 -14.16 3.62 6.42
CA ILE A 386 -13.36 2.52 5.88
C ILE A 386 -13.81 1.24 6.58
N GLY A 387 -14.16 0.24 5.79
CA GLY A 387 -14.55 -1.06 6.30
C GLY A 387 -14.31 -2.19 5.32
N ARG A 388 -14.51 -3.41 5.82
CA ARG A 388 -14.23 -4.64 5.07
C ARG A 388 -15.52 -5.26 4.56
N GLN A 389 -15.49 -5.73 3.32
CA GLN A 389 -16.58 -6.47 2.71
C GLN A 389 -16.05 -7.69 1.95
N THR A 390 -16.68 -8.84 2.20
CA THR A 390 -16.48 -10.06 1.40
C THR A 390 -17.30 -9.97 0.13
N ALA A 391 -16.69 -10.16 -1.04
CA ALA A 391 -17.40 -10.32 -2.31
C ALA A 391 -16.59 -11.21 -3.25
N SER A 392 -17.26 -12.16 -3.91
CA SER A 392 -16.64 -13.09 -4.89
C SER A 392 -15.41 -13.81 -4.33
N GLU A 393 -15.55 -14.40 -3.13
CA GLU A 393 -14.49 -15.06 -2.34
C GLU A 393 -13.28 -14.19 -1.95
N ARG A 394 -13.32 -12.88 -2.24
CA ARG A 394 -12.25 -11.93 -1.92
C ARG A 394 -12.67 -10.95 -0.81
N GLN A 395 -11.70 -10.52 -0.02
CA GLN A 395 -11.86 -9.38 0.90
C GLN A 395 -11.56 -8.06 0.18
N TRP A 396 -12.39 -7.06 0.44
CA TRP A 396 -12.24 -5.70 -0.06
C TRP A 396 -12.28 -4.71 1.10
N GLU A 397 -11.36 -3.74 1.09
CA GLU A 397 -11.38 -2.57 1.95
C GLU A 397 -12.03 -1.45 1.15
N VAL A 398 -13.21 -1.03 1.60
CA VAL A 398 -14.03 -0.05 0.89
C VAL A 398 -13.97 1.28 1.62
N TYR A 399 -13.52 2.30 0.89
CA TYR A 399 -13.49 3.69 1.33
C TYR A 399 -14.76 4.37 0.80
N ARG A 400 -15.62 4.82 1.70
CA ARG A 400 -16.83 5.59 1.40
C ARG A 400 -16.56 7.05 1.75
N PHE A 401 -16.80 7.97 0.83
CA PHE A 401 -16.72 9.40 1.07
C PHE A 401 -18.08 10.02 0.76
N LEU A 402 -18.71 10.62 1.77
CA LEU A 402 -19.93 11.41 1.60
C LEU A 402 -19.50 12.79 1.08
N LEU A 403 -19.90 13.16 -0.13
CA LEU A 403 -19.46 14.39 -0.80
C LEU A 403 -20.48 15.51 -0.59
N ASP A 404 -19.98 16.72 -0.33
CA ASP A 404 -20.81 17.92 -0.24
C ASP A 404 -21.10 18.49 -1.65
N GLU A 405 -22.37 18.75 -1.95
CA GLU A 405 -22.82 19.27 -3.24
C GLU A 405 -22.75 20.79 -3.30
N SER A 406 -21.57 21.31 -3.65
CA SER A 406 -21.40 22.74 -3.90
C SER A 406 -22.19 23.21 -5.13
N ARG A 407 -22.75 24.43 -5.08
CA ARG A 407 -23.40 25.07 -6.25
C ARG A 407 -22.46 25.27 -7.45
N GLU A 408 -21.16 25.31 -7.20
CA GLU A 408 -20.10 25.45 -8.21
C GLU A 408 -19.82 24.14 -8.95
N PHE A 409 -20.13 22.99 -8.32
CA PHE A 409 -19.84 21.65 -8.85
C PHE A 409 -20.98 20.66 -8.49
N PRO A 410 -22.14 20.74 -9.15
CA PRO A 410 -23.29 19.88 -8.83
C PRO A 410 -23.03 18.42 -9.21
N LEU A 411 -23.36 17.48 -8.31
CA LEU A 411 -23.07 16.05 -8.50
C LEU A 411 -24.32 15.19 -8.74
N ALA A 412 -25.46 15.54 -8.15
CA ALA A 412 -26.70 14.76 -8.29
C ALA A 412 -27.20 14.68 -9.74
N ASN A 413 -27.07 15.77 -10.51
CA ASN A 413 -27.72 15.94 -11.81
C ASN A 413 -26.75 16.02 -13.01
N SER A 414 -25.43 15.87 -12.82
CA SER A 414 -24.43 16.01 -13.89
C SER A 414 -23.57 14.76 -14.06
N CYS A 415 -23.90 13.93 -15.05
CA CYS A 415 -23.09 12.75 -15.40
C CYS A 415 -21.63 13.13 -15.67
N GLY A 416 -21.39 14.20 -16.44
CA GLY A 416 -20.03 14.65 -16.76
C GLY A 416 -19.20 15.05 -15.53
N ASN A 417 -19.81 15.66 -14.52
CA ASN A 417 -19.12 15.99 -13.27
C ASN A 417 -18.80 14.73 -12.47
N ARG A 418 -19.74 13.77 -12.42
CA ARG A 418 -19.55 12.45 -11.77
C ARG A 418 -18.40 11.68 -12.42
N ASP A 419 -18.37 11.63 -13.76
CA ASP A 419 -17.32 11.00 -14.54
C ASP A 419 -15.96 11.70 -14.33
N GLN A 420 -15.95 13.03 -14.21
CA GLN A 420 -14.74 13.80 -13.90
C GLN A 420 -14.19 13.49 -12.50
N VAL A 421 -15.05 13.29 -11.50
CA VAL A 421 -14.63 12.83 -10.16
C VAL A 421 -13.99 11.45 -10.25
N VAL A 422 -14.66 10.50 -10.90
CA VAL A 422 -14.15 9.12 -11.04
C VAL A 422 -12.83 9.10 -11.81
N ASP A 423 -12.69 9.83 -12.92
CA ASP A 423 -11.44 9.99 -13.67
C ASP A 423 -10.32 10.57 -12.79
N ARG A 424 -10.57 11.70 -12.13
CA ARG A 424 -9.54 12.39 -11.32
C ARG A 424 -9.09 11.55 -10.13
N VAL A 425 -10.01 10.87 -9.45
CA VAL A 425 -9.72 9.95 -8.34
C VAL A 425 -8.92 8.76 -8.86
N ARG A 426 -9.36 8.11 -9.94
CA ARG A 426 -8.65 6.97 -10.57
C ARG A 426 -7.23 7.37 -10.97
N ARG A 427 -7.05 8.48 -11.70
CA ARG A 427 -5.73 8.99 -12.10
C ARG A 427 -4.81 9.27 -10.91
N THR A 428 -5.34 9.89 -9.85
CA THR A 428 -4.55 10.20 -8.63
C THR A 428 -4.13 8.94 -7.87
N LEU A 429 -4.98 7.91 -7.82
CA LEU A 429 -4.67 6.59 -7.24
C LEU A 429 -3.66 5.81 -8.10
N MET A 430 -3.74 5.93 -9.42
CA MET A 430 -2.86 5.25 -10.37
C MET A 430 -1.54 6.00 -10.63
N GLY A 431 -1.41 7.25 -10.16
CA GLY A 431 -0.25 8.10 -10.43
C GLY A 431 -0.14 8.57 -11.88
N TRP A 432 -1.23 8.48 -12.65
CA TRP A 432 -1.31 9.02 -14.00
C TRP A 432 -1.35 10.56 -13.94
N ARG A 433 -0.67 11.22 -14.88
CA ARG A 433 -0.47 12.68 -14.90
C ARG A 433 -1.50 13.38 -15.78
#